data_AF-A0A354M5G4-F1
#
_entry.id   AF-A0A354M5G4-F1
#
_cell.length_a   1.000
_cell.length_b   1.000
_cell.length_c   1.000
_cell.angle_alpha   90.00
_cell.angle_beta   90.00
_cell.angle_gamma   90.00
#
_symmetry.space_group_name_H-M   'P 1'
#
loop_
_entity.id
_entity.type
_entity.pdbx_description
1 polymer ?
#
loop_
_entity_poly.entity_id
_entity_poly.type
_entity_poly.pdbx_seq_one_letter_code
_entity_poly.pdbx_strand_id
1 'polypeptide(L)'
;MGIISLFFVRQKMVFYKIFAIPLLLICFLVFTKLSPHYLFMWFMGALAYLIIPKKVDKIFLWGGFIVMICFIILLQLTSGSRLNEGTAISQYLPNRQALELLFAFFFSLFLQQLVIIKPTKKWTLKLNEIGTKLAAFSYTLYLTHVLVLRMLEYYNAPKSESVDFISISWYIGELTIALLVAYVVYWCFEKRTAEVKSWIKSKL
;
A
#
# COMPACT_ATOMS: atom_id res chain seq x y z
N MET A 1 -10.53 -5.57 1.49
CA MET A 1 -11.88 -5.86 2.02
C MET A 1 -13.02 -5.50 1.06
N GLY A 2 -13.07 -4.34 0.40
CA GLY A 2 -14.20 -4.01 -0.48
C GLY A 2 -14.28 -4.78 -1.84
N ILE A 3 -13.17 -5.26 -2.41
CA ILE A 3 -13.22 -6.14 -3.60
C ILE A 3 -13.81 -7.50 -3.22
N ILE A 4 -13.55 -7.93 -1.99
CA ILE A 4 -14.09 -9.15 -1.40
C ILE A 4 -15.61 -9.00 -1.21
N SER A 5 -16.12 -7.85 -0.75
CA SER A 5 -17.57 -7.62 -0.69
C SER A 5 -18.21 -7.60 -2.08
N LEU A 6 -17.61 -6.95 -3.09
CA LEU A 6 -18.09 -6.98 -4.48
C LEU A 6 -18.09 -8.42 -5.06
N PHE A 7 -17.10 -9.24 -4.71
CA PHE A 7 -17.04 -10.65 -5.10
C PHE A 7 -18.13 -11.49 -4.41
N PHE A 8 -18.40 -11.25 -3.12
CA PHE A 8 -19.48 -11.93 -2.39
C PHE A 8 -20.88 -11.50 -2.83
N VAL A 9 -21.08 -10.26 -3.27
CA VAL A 9 -22.34 -9.81 -3.91
C VAL A 9 -22.62 -10.59 -5.21
N ARG A 10 -21.58 -10.99 -5.93
CA ARG A 10 -21.69 -11.78 -7.17
C ARG A 10 -22.02 -13.26 -6.93
N GLN A 11 -21.91 -13.78 -5.69
CA GLN A 11 -22.27 -15.16 -5.40
C GLN A 11 -23.79 -15.38 -5.38
N LYS A 12 -24.24 -16.57 -5.83
CA LYS A 12 -25.68 -16.91 -5.92
C LYS A 12 -26.35 -17.05 -4.55
N MET A 13 -25.61 -17.39 -3.49
CA MET A 13 -26.15 -17.66 -2.16
C MET A 13 -26.48 -16.35 -1.42
N VAL A 14 -27.75 -16.20 -1.01
CA VAL A 14 -28.29 -15.00 -0.35
C VAL A 14 -27.57 -14.68 0.97
N PHE A 15 -27.14 -15.71 1.71
CA PHE A 15 -26.44 -15.57 2.98
C PHE A 15 -25.18 -14.68 2.88
N TYR A 16 -24.35 -14.85 1.85
CA TYR A 16 -23.14 -14.03 1.70
C TYR A 16 -23.45 -12.59 1.29
N LYS A 17 -24.56 -12.34 0.60
CA LYS A 17 -24.99 -10.99 0.22
C LYS A 17 -25.40 -10.15 1.43
N ILE A 18 -26.03 -10.78 2.42
CA ILE A 18 -26.46 -10.14 3.67
C ILE A 18 -25.27 -9.57 4.45
N PHE A 19 -24.11 -10.22 4.43
CA PHE A 19 -22.89 -9.70 5.07
C PHE A 19 -22.08 -8.76 4.18
N ALA A 20 -22.12 -8.96 2.86
CA ALA A 20 -21.34 -8.16 1.93
C ALA A 20 -21.84 -6.71 1.81
N ILE A 21 -23.16 -6.49 1.85
CA ILE A 21 -23.76 -5.14 1.72
C ILE A 21 -23.40 -4.25 2.94
N PRO A 22 -23.59 -4.67 4.20
CA PRO A 22 -23.15 -3.90 5.36
C PRO A 22 -21.65 -3.63 5.35
N LEU A 23 -20.83 -4.62 4.99
CA LEU A 23 -19.39 -4.43 4.90
C LEU A 23 -19.00 -3.38 3.86
N LEU A 24 -19.67 -3.37 2.69
CA LEU A 24 -19.46 -2.35 1.66
C LEU A 24 -19.87 -0.96 2.16
N LEU A 25 -21.00 -0.85 2.87
CA LEU A 25 -21.44 0.41 3.48
C LEU A 25 -20.45 0.93 4.51
N ILE A 26 -19.93 0.05 5.38
CA ILE A 26 -18.87 0.41 6.33
C ILE A 26 -17.63 0.91 5.60
N CYS A 27 -17.22 0.25 4.50
CA CYS A 27 -16.12 0.74 3.68
C CYS A 27 -16.39 2.14 3.11
N PHE A 28 -17.60 2.44 2.63
CA PHE A 28 -17.94 3.78 2.15
C PHE A 28 -17.95 4.83 3.27
N LEU A 29 -18.39 4.47 4.48
CA LEU A 29 -18.33 5.37 5.63
C LEU A 29 -16.90 5.79 5.97
N VAL A 30 -15.90 4.91 5.79
CA VAL A 30 -14.48 5.26 5.99
C VAL A 30 -14.05 6.40 5.05
N PHE A 31 -14.54 6.42 3.81
CA PHE A 31 -14.28 7.51 2.85
C PHE A 31 -15.05 8.81 3.13
N THR A 32 -15.86 8.88 4.19
CA THR A 32 -16.37 10.17 4.69
C THR A 32 -15.35 10.89 5.58
N LYS A 33 -14.40 10.13 6.14
CA LYS A 33 -13.26 10.67 6.91
C LYS A 33 -12.01 10.84 6.06
N LEU A 34 -11.86 10.04 5.01
CA LEU A 34 -10.85 10.24 3.97
C LEU A 34 -11.39 11.16 2.87
N SER A 35 -10.51 11.70 2.03
CA SER A 35 -10.94 12.47 0.86
C SER A 35 -11.56 11.56 -0.22
N PRO A 36 -12.57 12.05 -0.97
CA PRO A 36 -13.26 11.27 -1.99
C PRO A 36 -12.37 10.72 -3.12
N HIS A 37 -11.26 11.38 -3.44
CA HIS A 37 -10.34 10.89 -4.49
C HIS A 37 -9.71 9.52 -4.14
N TYR A 38 -9.57 9.18 -2.85
CA TYR A 38 -9.12 7.84 -2.44
C TYR A 38 -10.13 6.75 -2.82
N LEU A 39 -11.43 7.06 -2.88
CA LEU A 39 -12.45 6.12 -3.33
C LEU A 39 -12.30 5.80 -4.83
N PHE A 40 -11.98 6.80 -5.64
CA PHE A 40 -11.70 6.60 -7.07
C PHE A 40 -10.45 5.73 -7.29
N MET A 41 -9.37 5.99 -6.54
CA MET A 41 -8.18 5.12 -6.58
C MET A 41 -8.50 3.69 -6.16
N TRP A 42 -9.36 3.54 -5.15
CA TRP A 42 -9.85 2.24 -4.72
C TRP A 42 -10.62 1.51 -5.83
N PHE A 43 -11.52 2.20 -6.54
CA PHE A 43 -12.22 1.64 -7.70
C PHE A 43 -11.28 1.29 -8.87
N MET A 44 -10.26 2.12 -9.14
CA MET A 44 -9.27 1.83 -10.19
C MET A 44 -8.53 0.52 -9.92
N GLY A 45 -8.10 0.28 -8.68
CA GLY A 45 -7.49 -0.99 -8.28
C GLY A 45 -8.46 -2.18 -8.42
N ALA A 46 -9.74 -1.98 -8.09
CA ALA A 46 -10.77 -3.01 -8.28
C ALA A 46 -11.01 -3.34 -9.77
N LEU A 47 -11.10 -2.33 -10.63
CA LEU A 47 -11.23 -2.51 -12.07
C LEU A 47 -10.00 -3.21 -12.66
N ALA A 48 -8.81 -2.86 -12.17
CA ALA A 48 -7.58 -3.49 -12.61
C ALA A 48 -7.52 -4.99 -12.31
N TYR A 49 -8.12 -5.42 -11.19
CA TYR A 49 -8.27 -6.83 -10.88
C TYR A 49 -9.28 -7.55 -11.80
N LEU A 50 -10.31 -6.86 -12.28
CA LEU A 50 -11.34 -7.45 -13.14
C LEU A 50 -10.89 -7.56 -14.62
N ILE A 51 -10.04 -6.64 -15.07
CA ILE A 51 -9.62 -6.52 -16.48
C ILE A 51 -8.16 -6.94 -16.61
N ILE A 52 -7.81 -8.16 -16.15
CA ILE A 52 -6.44 -8.66 -16.28
C ILE A 52 -6.20 -9.08 -17.75
N PRO A 53 -5.17 -8.53 -18.43
CA PRO A 53 -4.85 -8.93 -19.79
C PRO A 53 -4.34 -10.37 -19.86
N LYS A 54 -4.51 -11.02 -21.02
CA LYS A 54 -4.05 -12.42 -21.22
C LYS A 54 -2.56 -12.54 -21.49
N LYS A 55 -1.94 -11.48 -22.00
CA LYS A 55 -0.53 -11.43 -22.39
C LYS A 55 0.06 -10.10 -21.92
N VAL A 56 1.36 -10.11 -21.65
CA VAL A 56 2.10 -8.90 -21.28
C VAL A 56 2.24 -8.00 -22.50
N ASP A 57 1.77 -6.77 -22.38
CA ASP A 57 2.07 -5.71 -23.33
C ASP A 57 3.24 -4.87 -22.83
N LYS A 58 4.34 -4.90 -23.59
CA LYS A 58 5.58 -4.20 -23.23
C LYS A 58 5.42 -2.69 -23.26
N ILE A 59 4.53 -2.15 -24.11
CA ILE A 59 4.30 -0.70 -24.21
C ILE A 59 3.62 -0.23 -22.92
N PHE A 60 2.57 -0.92 -22.47
CA PHE A 60 1.90 -0.58 -21.22
C PHE A 60 2.79 -0.80 -19.99
N LEU A 61 3.65 -1.83 -20.01
CA LEU A 61 4.60 -2.09 -18.92
C LEU A 61 5.64 -0.97 -18.79
N TRP A 62 6.42 -0.73 -19.85
CA TRP A 62 7.51 0.25 -19.79
C TRP A 62 7.00 1.70 -19.86
N GLY A 63 5.98 1.97 -20.67
CA GLY A 63 5.34 3.27 -20.73
C GLY A 63 4.69 3.64 -19.40
N GLY A 64 3.94 2.70 -18.79
CA GLY A 64 3.37 2.90 -17.45
C GLY A 64 4.44 3.17 -16.40
N PHE A 65 5.54 2.41 -16.41
CA PHE A 65 6.66 2.60 -15.49
C PHE A 65 7.31 3.99 -15.62
N ILE A 66 7.62 4.44 -16.84
CA ILE A 66 8.22 5.75 -17.09
C ILE A 66 7.27 6.86 -16.64
N VAL A 67 6.00 6.78 -17.02
CA VAL A 67 4.98 7.78 -16.65
C VAL A 67 4.79 7.84 -15.13
N MET A 68 4.81 6.69 -14.43
CA MET A 68 4.78 6.65 -12.98
C MET A 68 5.97 7.39 -12.34
N ILE A 69 7.19 7.21 -12.85
CA ILE A 69 8.37 7.93 -12.33
C ILE A 69 8.17 9.45 -12.50
N CYS A 70 7.70 9.90 -13.66
CA CYS A 70 7.39 11.31 -13.89
C CYS A 70 6.37 11.84 -12.88
N PHE A 71 5.28 11.08 -12.62
CA PHE A 71 4.29 11.48 -11.62
C PHE A 71 4.82 11.46 -10.19
N ILE A 72 5.71 10.53 -9.84
CA ILE A 72 6.37 10.54 -8.52
C ILE A 72 7.18 11.82 -8.36
N ILE A 73 7.96 12.22 -9.37
CA ILE A 73 8.73 13.47 -9.32
C ILE A 73 7.79 14.67 -9.13
N LEU A 74 6.72 14.77 -9.92
CA LEU A 74 5.72 15.83 -9.77
C LEU A 74 5.03 15.81 -8.40
N LEU A 75 4.71 14.64 -7.87
CA LEU A 75 4.11 14.48 -6.54
C LEU A 75 5.05 14.91 -5.41
N GLN A 76 6.36 14.72 -5.58
CA GLN A 76 7.35 15.21 -4.62
C GLN A 76 7.50 16.73 -4.72
N LEU A 77 7.51 17.29 -5.93
CA LEU A 77 7.53 18.74 -6.14
C LEU A 77 6.27 19.43 -5.62
N THR A 78 5.11 18.76 -5.63
CA THR A 78 3.86 19.26 -5.04
C THR A 78 3.66 18.90 -3.59
N SER A 79 4.56 18.10 -3.00
CA SER A 79 4.52 17.90 -1.55
C SER A 79 4.88 19.22 -0.90
N GLY A 80 4.11 19.62 0.12
CA GLY A 80 4.41 20.79 0.95
C GLY A 80 5.66 20.52 1.78
N SER A 81 6.79 20.31 1.12
CA SER A 81 8.09 20.32 1.75
C SER A 81 8.39 21.75 2.17
N ARG A 82 9.13 21.91 3.27
CA ARG A 82 9.59 23.21 3.77
C ARG A 82 10.34 24.05 2.71
N LEU A 83 10.77 23.43 1.60
CA LEU A 83 11.40 24.10 0.46
C LEU A 83 10.40 24.87 -0.43
N ASN A 84 9.10 24.55 -0.37
CA ASN A 84 8.07 25.09 -1.25
C ASN A 84 7.11 26.07 -0.57
N GLU A 85 7.15 26.20 0.76
CA GLU A 85 6.37 27.22 1.47
C GLU A 85 6.85 28.62 1.04
N GLY A 86 6.00 29.35 0.31
CA GLY A 86 6.25 30.75 -0.08
C GLY A 86 6.92 30.99 -1.44
N THR A 87 7.18 29.95 -2.24
CA THR A 87 7.74 30.16 -3.60
C THR A 87 6.63 30.38 -4.64
N ALA A 88 6.84 31.33 -5.58
CA ALA A 88 5.89 31.66 -6.66
C ALA A 88 5.58 30.47 -7.59
N ILE A 89 6.42 29.43 -7.57
CA ILE A 89 6.26 28.19 -8.32
C ILE A 89 5.05 27.38 -7.82
N SER A 90 4.68 27.50 -6.54
CA SER A 90 3.56 26.78 -5.94
C SER A 90 2.21 27.03 -6.61
N GLN A 91 2.02 28.21 -7.24
CA GLN A 91 0.79 28.57 -7.95
C GLN A 91 0.65 27.91 -9.33
N TYR A 92 1.77 27.52 -9.95
CA TYR A 92 1.80 26.86 -11.26
C TYR A 92 1.83 25.34 -11.17
N LEU A 93 1.97 24.80 -9.96
CA LEU A 93 1.98 23.36 -9.75
C LEU A 93 0.57 22.77 -9.91
N PRO A 94 0.44 21.63 -10.65
CA PRO A 94 -0.85 21.00 -10.86
C PRO A 94 -1.45 20.48 -9.55
N ASN A 95 -2.78 20.37 -9.53
CA ASN A 95 -3.51 19.89 -8.35
C ASN A 95 -3.00 18.51 -7.93
N ARG A 96 -2.48 18.43 -6.69
CA ARG A 96 -1.92 17.20 -6.12
C ARG A 96 -2.89 16.02 -6.17
N GLN A 97 -4.19 16.26 -5.90
CA GLN A 97 -5.20 15.20 -5.91
C GLN A 97 -5.37 14.62 -7.33
N ALA A 98 -5.28 15.47 -8.36
CA ALA A 98 -5.30 15.02 -9.75
C ALA A 98 -4.05 14.21 -10.10
N LEU A 99 -2.87 14.63 -9.63
CA LEU A 99 -1.63 13.87 -9.79
C LEU A 99 -1.70 12.50 -9.10
N GLU A 100 -2.27 12.41 -7.89
CA GLU A 100 -2.47 11.15 -7.17
C GLU A 100 -3.39 10.20 -7.94
N LEU A 101 -4.49 10.72 -8.51
CA LEU A 101 -5.40 9.93 -9.35
C LEU A 101 -4.72 9.42 -10.63
N LEU A 102 -3.99 10.30 -11.33
CA LEU A 102 -3.25 9.92 -12.55
C LEU A 102 -2.18 8.88 -12.23
N PHE A 103 -1.41 9.09 -11.16
CA PHE A 103 -0.44 8.12 -10.67
C PHE A 103 -1.10 6.77 -10.40
N ALA A 104 -2.21 6.74 -9.65
CA ALA A 104 -2.92 5.51 -9.34
C ALA A 104 -3.47 4.79 -10.58
N PHE A 105 -3.91 5.53 -11.59
CA PHE A 105 -4.35 4.98 -12.86
C PHE A 105 -3.19 4.25 -13.59
N PHE A 106 -2.07 4.94 -13.80
CA PHE A 106 -0.89 4.35 -14.47
C PHE A 106 -0.26 3.23 -13.65
N PHE A 107 -0.24 3.36 -12.32
CA PHE A 107 0.17 2.29 -11.42
C PHE A 107 -0.72 1.05 -11.56
N SER A 108 -2.03 1.23 -11.66
CA SER A 108 -2.97 0.13 -11.85
C SER A 108 -2.75 -0.58 -13.18
N LEU A 109 -2.49 0.16 -14.27
CA LEU A 109 -2.13 -0.42 -15.58
C LEU A 109 -0.80 -1.17 -15.52
N PHE A 110 0.22 -0.59 -14.90
CA PHE A 110 1.53 -1.22 -14.71
C PHE A 110 1.42 -2.51 -13.89
N LEU A 111 0.66 -2.48 -12.78
CA LEU A 111 0.48 -3.61 -11.90
C LEU A 111 -0.21 -4.78 -12.61
N GLN A 112 -1.22 -4.52 -13.45
CA GLN A 112 -1.86 -5.56 -14.27
C GLN A 112 -0.85 -6.31 -15.14
N GLN A 113 0.08 -5.58 -15.76
CA GLN A 113 1.11 -6.19 -16.60
C GLN A 113 2.11 -6.98 -15.75
N LEU A 114 2.50 -6.46 -14.58
CA LEU A 114 3.47 -7.08 -13.68
C LEU A 114 2.96 -8.43 -13.14
N VAL A 115 1.69 -8.52 -12.76
CA VAL A 115 1.08 -9.75 -12.19
C VAL A 115 1.12 -10.93 -13.17
N ILE A 116 1.18 -10.68 -14.49
CA ILE A 116 1.25 -11.74 -15.51
C ILE A 116 2.68 -12.30 -15.66
N ILE A 117 3.70 -11.53 -15.28
CA ILE A 117 5.10 -11.91 -15.45
C ILE A 117 5.46 -13.02 -14.47
N LYS A 118 5.68 -14.23 -15.01
CA LYS A 118 6.17 -15.37 -14.23
C LYS A 118 7.70 -15.35 -14.15
N PRO A 119 8.29 -15.50 -12.95
CA PRO A 119 9.74 -15.59 -12.81
C PRO A 119 10.25 -16.90 -13.43
N THR A 120 11.17 -16.81 -14.39
CA THR A 120 11.75 -17.99 -15.08
C THR A 120 13.23 -18.21 -14.77
N LYS A 121 13.97 -17.16 -14.37
CA LYS A 121 15.41 -17.22 -14.09
C LYS A 121 15.67 -17.54 -12.62
N LYS A 122 16.81 -18.18 -12.33
CA LYS A 122 17.22 -18.55 -10.95
C LYS A 122 17.29 -17.35 -10.00
N TRP A 123 17.85 -16.21 -10.45
CA TRP A 123 17.79 -14.95 -9.69
C TRP A 123 16.34 -14.57 -9.40
N THR A 124 15.49 -14.54 -10.42
CA THR A 124 14.12 -14.00 -10.29
C THR A 124 13.27 -14.85 -9.35
N LEU A 125 13.56 -16.15 -9.26
CA LEU A 125 12.99 -17.05 -8.28
C LEU A 125 13.46 -16.70 -6.85
N LYS A 126 14.76 -16.49 -6.63
CA LYS A 126 15.27 -16.06 -5.31
C LYS A 126 14.67 -14.72 -4.86
N LEU A 127 14.56 -13.75 -5.75
CA LEU A 127 13.89 -12.47 -5.43
C LEU A 127 12.41 -12.68 -5.10
N ASN A 128 11.71 -13.54 -5.82
CA ASN A 128 10.32 -13.87 -5.53
C ASN A 128 10.16 -14.53 -4.16
N GLU A 129 11.06 -15.44 -3.77
CA GLU A 129 11.05 -16.05 -2.43
C GLU A 129 11.28 -15.03 -1.32
N ILE A 130 12.25 -14.13 -1.49
CA ILE A 130 12.52 -13.04 -0.54
C ILE A 130 11.30 -12.12 -0.46
N GLY A 131 10.76 -11.69 -1.61
CA GLY A 131 9.58 -10.84 -1.70
C GLY A 131 8.35 -11.46 -1.05
N THR A 132 8.15 -12.77 -1.21
CA THR A 132 7.04 -13.50 -0.58
C THR A 132 7.16 -13.50 0.95
N LYS A 133 8.37 -13.70 1.48
CA LYS A 133 8.64 -13.63 2.92
C LYS A 133 8.43 -12.21 3.47
N LEU A 134 8.91 -11.19 2.76
CA LEU A 134 8.73 -9.79 3.14
C LEU A 134 7.25 -9.35 3.05
N ALA A 135 6.50 -9.84 2.05
CA ALA A 135 5.08 -9.58 1.90
C ALA A 135 4.25 -10.18 3.03
N ALA A 136 4.65 -11.35 3.57
CA ALA A 136 4.00 -11.92 4.75
C ALA A 136 4.24 -11.08 6.01
N PHE A 137 5.34 -10.32 6.08
CA PHE A 137 5.69 -9.45 7.20
C PHE A 137 5.09 -8.03 7.05
N SER A 138 4.85 -7.57 5.83
CA SER A 138 4.46 -6.18 5.54
C SER A 138 3.15 -5.76 6.20
N TYR A 139 2.21 -6.69 6.41
CA TYR A 139 0.95 -6.41 7.09
C TYR A 139 1.16 -6.07 8.57
N THR A 140 1.93 -6.89 9.30
CA THR A 140 2.30 -6.58 10.68
C THR A 140 3.04 -5.24 10.76
N LEU A 141 4.04 -5.01 9.89
CA LEU A 141 4.77 -3.75 9.86
C LEU A 141 3.84 -2.54 9.65
N TYR A 142 2.88 -2.65 8.72
CA TYR A 142 1.91 -1.59 8.46
C TYR A 142 1.08 -1.24 9.70
N LEU A 143 0.66 -2.23 10.48
CA LEU A 143 -0.14 -1.98 11.69
C LEU A 143 0.69 -1.40 12.84
N THR A 144 1.95 -1.83 12.99
CA THR A 144 2.74 -1.48 14.17
C THR A 144 3.59 -0.23 13.98
N HIS A 145 4.06 0.08 12.77
CA HIS A 145 5.07 1.13 12.58
C HIS A 145 4.61 2.51 13.07
N VAL A 146 3.39 2.97 12.73
CA VAL A 146 2.88 4.27 13.19
C VAL A 146 2.72 4.32 14.70
N LEU A 147 2.27 3.22 15.32
CA LEU A 147 2.11 3.15 16.77
C LEU A 147 3.47 3.25 17.46
N VAL A 148 4.47 2.52 16.97
CA VAL A 148 5.84 2.56 17.49
C VAL A 148 6.44 3.97 17.35
N LEU A 149 6.32 4.58 16.17
CA LEU A 149 6.83 5.94 15.95
C LEU A 149 6.16 6.94 16.89
N ARG A 150 4.83 6.87 17.07
CA ARG A 150 4.12 7.73 18.03
C ARG A 150 4.54 7.49 19.48
N MET A 151 4.84 6.25 19.85
CA MET A 151 5.38 5.98 21.19
C MET A 151 6.77 6.58 21.35
N LEU A 152 7.64 6.49 20.34
CA LEU A 152 8.96 7.13 20.37
C LEU A 152 8.85 8.65 20.47
N GLU A 153 7.94 9.28 19.70
CA GLU A 153 7.62 10.70 19.81
C GLU A 153 7.18 11.08 21.23
N TYR A 154 6.34 10.25 21.88
CA TYR A 154 5.92 10.47 23.26
C TYR A 154 7.08 10.39 24.27
N TYR A 155 8.09 9.55 24.00
CA TYR A 155 9.29 9.43 24.82
C TYR A 155 10.40 10.44 24.44
N ASN A 156 10.02 11.59 23.84
CA ASN A 156 10.93 12.68 23.43
C ASN A 156 11.95 12.32 22.34
N ALA A 157 11.63 11.38 21.43
CA ALA A 157 12.40 11.28 20.19
C ALA A 157 12.16 12.55 19.34
N PRO A 158 13.19 13.36 19.06
CA PRO A 158 13.01 14.66 18.42
C PRO A 158 12.63 14.47 16.94
N LYS A 159 11.53 15.10 16.51
CA LYS A 159 11.28 15.28 15.07
C LYS A 159 12.37 16.18 14.52
N SER A 160 13.18 15.64 13.62
CA SER A 160 14.33 16.37 13.07
C SER A 160 13.87 17.58 12.27
N GLU A 161 14.33 18.76 12.68
CA GLU A 161 14.01 20.03 12.01
C GLU A 161 15.00 20.38 10.89
N SER A 162 16.21 19.81 10.93
CA SER A 162 17.27 19.95 9.95
C SER A 162 17.72 18.59 9.41
N VAL A 163 18.21 18.58 8.16
CA VAL A 163 18.82 17.39 7.55
C VAL A 163 20.29 17.36 7.94
N ASP A 164 20.56 16.96 9.19
CA ASP A 164 21.91 16.77 9.72
C ASP A 164 22.25 15.28 9.87
N PHE A 165 23.53 14.95 9.98
CA PHE A 165 23.99 13.58 10.19
C PHE A 165 23.35 12.93 11.44
N ILE A 166 23.15 13.74 12.49
CA ILE A 166 22.48 13.32 13.73
C ILE A 166 21.01 12.98 13.47
N SER A 167 20.30 13.81 12.71
CA SER A 167 18.92 13.58 12.28
C SER A 167 18.76 12.30 11.47
N ILE A 168 19.70 12.03 10.55
CA ILE A 168 19.73 10.80 9.75
C ILE A 168 19.94 9.58 10.66
N SER A 169 20.83 9.68 11.65
CA SER A 169 21.08 8.60 12.61
C SER A 169 19.84 8.29 13.45
N TRP A 170 19.16 9.32 13.97
CA TRP A 170 17.89 9.16 14.70
C TRP A 170 16.81 8.50 13.84
N TYR A 171 16.65 8.95 12.61
CA TYR A 171 15.68 8.37 11.67
C TYR A 171 15.96 6.88 11.38
N ILE A 172 17.22 6.51 11.14
CA ILE A 172 17.61 5.10 10.96
C ILE A 172 17.34 4.30 12.24
N GLY A 173 17.61 4.88 13.41
CA GLY A 173 17.32 4.26 14.71
C GLY A 173 15.83 3.98 14.89
N GLU A 174 14.98 4.98 14.67
CA GLU A 174 13.52 4.85 14.75
C GLU A 174 12.96 3.79 13.81
N LEU A 175 13.43 3.78 12.55
CA LEU A 175 13.06 2.76 11.57
C LEU A 175 13.49 1.35 12.01
N THR A 176 14.69 1.23 12.58
CA THR A 176 15.21 -0.05 13.06
C THR A 176 14.37 -0.56 14.22
N ILE A 177 14.01 0.31 15.18
CA ILE A 177 13.13 -0.06 16.30
C ILE A 177 11.75 -0.47 15.79
N ALA A 178 11.16 0.29 14.87
CA ALA A 178 9.87 -0.04 14.26
C ALA A 178 9.88 -1.42 13.57
N LEU A 179 10.96 -1.73 12.84
CA LEU A 179 11.15 -3.03 12.20
C LEU A 179 11.31 -4.17 13.23
N LEU A 180 12.09 -3.95 14.29
CA LEU A 180 12.29 -4.94 15.35
C LEU A 180 10.98 -5.25 16.08
N VAL A 181 10.24 -4.23 16.49
CA VAL A 181 8.95 -4.41 17.18
C VAL A 181 7.96 -5.12 16.26
N ALA A 182 7.85 -4.69 15.00
CA ALA A 182 7.02 -5.37 14.01
C ALA A 182 7.42 -6.85 13.88
N TYR A 183 8.72 -7.17 13.85
CA TYR A 183 9.20 -8.54 13.71
C TYR A 183 8.85 -9.42 14.92
N VAL A 184 8.95 -8.87 16.13
CA VAL A 184 8.53 -9.56 17.37
C VAL A 184 7.03 -9.85 17.33
N VAL A 185 6.21 -8.86 16.95
CA VAL A 185 4.75 -9.03 16.82
C VAL A 185 4.41 -10.08 15.76
N TYR A 186 5.08 -10.04 14.61
CA TYR A 186 4.91 -11.00 13.52
C TYR A 186 5.22 -12.43 13.98
N TRP A 187 6.29 -12.60 14.74
CA TRP A 187 6.66 -13.91 15.28
C TRP A 187 5.62 -14.43 16.27
N CYS A 188 5.09 -13.58 17.14
CA CYS A 188 4.12 -13.96 18.15
C CYS A 188 2.76 -14.34 17.54
N PHE A 189 2.27 -13.57 16.57
CA PHE A 189 0.91 -13.72 16.05
C PHE A 189 0.88 -14.31 14.65
N GLU A 190 1.45 -13.61 13.67
CA GLU A 190 1.19 -13.89 12.25
C GLU A 190 1.84 -15.21 11.79
N LYS A 191 3.05 -15.52 12.29
CA LYS A 191 3.75 -16.78 12.01
C LYS A 191 2.97 -18.02 12.49
N ARG A 192 2.20 -17.92 13.57
CA ARG A 192 1.41 -19.02 14.14
C ARG A 192 0.01 -19.15 13.54
N THR A 193 -0.41 -18.21 12.70
CA THR A 193 -1.76 -18.21 12.09
C THR A 193 -2.06 -19.50 11.33
N ALA A 194 -1.06 -20.08 10.65
CA ALA A 194 -1.23 -21.32 9.90
C ALA A 194 -1.56 -22.51 10.82
N GLU A 195 -0.85 -22.63 11.94
CA GLU A 195 -1.07 -23.65 12.96
C GLU A 195 -2.45 -23.49 13.60
N VAL A 196 -2.81 -22.27 14.00
CA VAL A 196 -4.12 -21.96 14.59
C VAL A 196 -5.25 -22.26 13.60
N LYS A 197 -5.10 -21.87 12.33
CA LYS A 197 -6.09 -22.14 11.28
C LYS A 197 -6.27 -23.64 11.03
N SER A 198 -5.17 -24.41 11.04
CA SER A 198 -5.24 -25.88 10.94
C SER A 198 -5.95 -26.49 12.15
N TRP A 199 -5.65 -26.00 13.35
CA TRP A 199 -6.30 -26.44 14.59
C TRP A 199 -7.80 -26.17 14.59
N ILE A 200 -8.23 -24.96 14.18
CA ILE A 200 -9.66 -24.62 14.05
C ILE A 200 -10.35 -25.53 13.03
N LYS A 201 -9.75 -25.73 11.85
CA LYS A 201 -10.31 -26.62 10.82
C LYS A 201 -10.40 -28.08 11.25
N SER A 202 -9.53 -28.54 12.15
CA SER A 202 -9.62 -29.91 12.68
C SER A 202 -10.73 -30.10 13.71
N LYS A 203 -11.27 -29.00 14.27
CA LYS A 203 -12.35 -29.02 15.27
C LYS A 203 -13.74 -28.66 14.69
N LEU A 204 -13.80 -28.23 13.44
CA LEU A 204 -15.01 -27.82 12.71
C LEU A 204 -15.41 -28.92 11.73
#